data_AF-A0A258KDS6-F1
#
_entry.id   AF-A0A258KDS6-F1
#
_cell.length_a   1.000
_cell.length_b   1.000
_cell.length_c   1.000
_cell.angle_alpha   90.00
_cell.angle_beta   90.00
_cell.angle_gamma   90.00
#
_symmetry.space_group_name_H-M   'P 1'
#
loop_
_entity.id
_entity.type
_entity.pdbx_description
1 polymer ?
#
loop_
_entity_poly.entity_id
_entity_poly.type
_entity_poly.pdbx_seq_one_letter_code
_entity_poly.pdbx_strand_id
1 'polypeptide(L)' 'EYINKLIEKLPEKCKLVFRFSRNAGLSISEISMELGISEKTVEGHLTKGLKALRLSLKNSLNLF' A
#
# COMPACT_ATOMS: atom_id res chain seq x y z
N GLU A 1 -11.52 -1.37 11.85
CA GLU A 1 -12.21 -1.13 10.55
C GLU A 1 -11.80 0.14 9.78
N TYR A 2 -11.30 1.21 10.41
CA TYR A 2 -10.94 2.45 9.71
C TYR A 2 -9.77 2.32 8.70
N ILE A 3 -8.72 1.58 9.05
CA ILE A 3 -7.54 1.39 8.19
C ILE A 3 -7.90 0.66 6.89
N ASN A 4 -8.79 -0.33 6.93
CA ASN A 4 -9.23 -1.02 5.71
C ASN A 4 -9.92 -0.06 4.74
N LYS A 5 -10.79 0.83 5.22
CA LYS A 5 -11.42 1.87 4.38
C LYS A 5 -10.39 2.82 3.76
N LEU A 6 -9.30 3.12 4.45
CA LEU A 6 -8.20 3.93 3.90
C LEU A 6 -7.41 3.17 2.84
N ILE A 7 -7.14 1.88 3.08
CA ILE A 7 -6.51 0.99 2.10
C ILE A 7 -7.39 0.88 0.85
N GLU A 8 -8.71 0.87 1.00
CA GLU A 8 -9.64 0.85 -0.13
C GLU A 8 -9.58 2.10 -1.01
N LYS A 9 -9.17 3.24 -0.44
CA LYS A 9 -8.95 4.49 -1.19
C LYS A 9 -7.59 4.57 -1.87
N LEU A 10 -6.70 3.59 -1.63
CA LEU A 10 -5.41 3.54 -2.32
C LEU A 10 -5.58 3.17 -3.79
N PRO A 11 -4.68 3.66 -4.68
CA PRO A 11 -4.62 3.23 -6.06
C PRO A 11 -4.50 1.69 -6.14
N GLU A 12 -5.17 1.07 -7.11
CA GLU A 12 -5.28 -0.39 -7.22
C GLU A 12 -3.95 -1.12 -7.07
N LYS A 13 -2.88 -0.66 -7.75
CA LYS A 13 -1.56 -1.28 -7.64
C LYS A 13 -0.95 -1.16 -6.23
N CYS A 14 -1.14 -0.05 -5.54
CA CYS A 14 -0.64 0.11 -4.17
C CYS A 14 -1.43 -0.79 -3.19
N LYS A 15 -2.74 -0.93 -3.41
CA LYS A 15 -3.60 -1.81 -2.63
C LYS A 15 -3.20 -3.28 -2.80
N LEU A 16 -2.96 -3.71 -4.04
CA LEU A 16 -2.52 -5.07 -4.38
C LEU A 16 -1.18 -5.40 -3.72
N VAL A 17 -0.17 -4.55 -3.90
CA VAL A 17 1.15 -4.73 -3.27
C VAL A 17 1.05 -4.81 -1.75
N PHE A 18 0.22 -3.95 -1.12
CA PHE A 18 0.01 -3.98 0.33
C PHE A 18 -0.67 -5.26 0.81
N ARG A 19 -1.67 -5.76 0.07
CA ARG A 19 -2.35 -7.03 0.36
C ARG A 19 -1.40 -8.21 0.21
N PHE A 20 -0.59 -8.26 -0.85
CA PHE A 20 0.38 -9.34 -1.02
C PHE A 20 1.43 -9.35 0.10
N SER A 21 1.95 -8.18 0.46
CA SER A 21 2.91 -8.07 1.55
C SER A 21 2.31 -8.42 2.92
N ARG A 22 1.09 -7.98 3.24
CA ARG A 22 0.50 -8.13 4.59
C ARG A 22 -0.39 -9.35 4.78
N ASN A 23 -1.14 -9.75 3.76
CA ASN A 23 -2.04 -10.91 3.83
C ASN A 23 -1.36 -12.19 3.37
N ALA A 24 -0.58 -12.13 2.30
CA ALA A 24 0.12 -13.30 1.75
C ALA A 24 1.56 -13.45 2.28
N GLY A 25 2.10 -12.43 2.96
CA GLY A 25 3.47 -12.47 3.52
C GLY A 25 4.56 -12.44 2.46
N LEU A 26 4.22 -12.08 1.22
CA LEU A 26 5.15 -12.11 0.09
C LEU A 26 6.24 -11.04 0.23
N SER A 27 7.46 -11.41 -0.13
CA SER A 27 8.59 -10.49 -0.23
C SER A 27 8.45 -9.54 -1.43
N ILE A 28 9.22 -8.44 -1.43
CA ILE A 28 9.22 -7.47 -2.53
C ILE A 28 9.56 -8.16 -3.86
N SER A 29 10.51 -9.09 -3.84
CA SER A 29 10.92 -9.88 -5.00
C SER A 29 9.78 -10.76 -5.53
N GLU A 30 9.08 -11.47 -4.66
CA GLU A 30 7.93 -12.30 -5.05
C GLU A 30 6.80 -11.45 -5.62
N ILE A 31 6.49 -10.31 -4.99
CA ILE A 31 5.48 -9.37 -5.48
C ILE A 31 5.87 -8.80 -6.84
N SER A 32 7.16 -8.52 -7.06
CA SER A 32 7.68 -8.02 -8.33
C SER A 32 7.48 -9.03 -9.45
N MET A 33 7.70 -10.31 -9.16
CA MET A 33 7.53 -11.42 -10.09
C MET A 33 6.05 -11.65 -10.40
N GLU A 34 5.21 -11.66 -9.37
CA GLU A 34 3.77 -11.89 -9.50
C GLU A 34 3.05 -10.77 -10.26
N LEU A 35 3.50 -9.53 -10.10
CA LEU A 35 2.93 -8.36 -10.79
C LEU A 35 3.63 -8.03 -12.12
N GLY A 36 4.73 -8.73 -12.46
CA GLY A 36 5.53 -8.45 -13.66
C GLY A 36 6.11 -7.04 -13.69
N ILE A 37 6.49 -6.50 -12.53
CA ILE A 37 7.07 -5.15 -12.38
C ILE A 37 8.42 -5.22 -11.67
N SER A 38 9.25 -4.18 -11.78
CA SER A 38 10.52 -4.15 -11.05
C SER A 38 10.31 -4.03 -9.53
N GLU A 39 11.21 -4.60 -8.73
CA GLU A 39 11.23 -4.46 -7.26
C GLU A 39 11.18 -2.99 -6.83
N LYS A 40 11.91 -2.12 -7.53
CA LYS A 40 11.89 -0.67 -7.32
C LYS A 40 10.50 -0.07 -7.54
N THR A 41 9.71 -0.60 -8.48
CA THR A 41 8.32 -0.21 -8.68
C THR A 41 7.44 -0.67 -7.53
N VAL A 42 7.67 -1.88 -7.00
CA VAL A 42 6.98 -2.41 -5.80
C VAL A 42 7.26 -1.51 -4.58
N GLU A 43 8.53 -1.17 -4.33
CA GLU A 43 8.93 -0.23 -3.28
C GLU A 43 8.30 1.15 -3.47
N GLY A 44 8.23 1.63 -4.72
CA GLY A 44 7.55 2.86 -5.07
C GLY A 44 6.05 2.81 -4.75
N HIS A 45 5.38 1.69 -5.01
CA HIS A 45 3.98 1.48 -4.65
C HIS A 45 3.77 1.39 -3.14
N LEU A 46 4.65 0.70 -2.40
CA LEU A 46 4.62 0.68 -0.93
C LEU A 46 4.78 2.08 -0.35
N THR A 47 5.78 2.82 -0.82
CA THR A 47 6.08 4.18 -0.35
C THR A 47 4.91 5.14 -0.64
N LYS A 48 4.35 5.11 -1.86
CA LYS A 48 3.19 5.92 -2.24
C LYS A 48 1.95 5.54 -1.42
N GLY A 49 1.70 4.23 -1.24
CA GLY A 49 0.61 3.73 -0.42
C GLY A 49 0.69 4.19 1.02
N LEU A 50 1.86 4.00 1.66
CA LEU A 50 2.11 4.44 3.04
C LEU A 50 2.00 5.96 3.20
N LYS A 51 2.48 6.75 2.22
CA LYS A 51 2.34 8.22 2.24
C LYS A 51 0.87 8.64 2.18
N ALA A 52 0.08 8.02 1.31
CA ALA A 52 -1.36 8.29 1.19
C ALA A 52 -2.13 7.91 2.47
N LEU A 53 -1.78 6.77 3.09
CA LEU A 53 -2.33 6.36 4.39
C LEU A 53 -1.97 7.37 5.49
N ARG A 54 -0.70 7.77 5.58
CA ARG A 54 -0.25 8.79 6.54
C ARG A 54 -0.98 10.11 6.38
N LEU A 55 -1.14 10.60 5.15
CA LEU A 55 -1.85 11.84 4.88
C LEU A 55 -3.32 11.75 5.28
N SER A 56 -3.97 10.63 4.98
CA SER A 56 -5.37 10.41 5.35
C SER A 56 -5.57 10.32 6.87
N LEU A 57 -4.65 9.64 7.56
CA LEU A 57 -4.63 9.58 9.03
C LEU A 57 -4.36 10.94 9.67
N LYS A 58 -3.39 11.70 9.14
CA LYS A 58 -3.06 13.05 9.61
C LYS A 58 -4.24 14.00 9.42
N ASN A 59 -4.92 13.92 8.27
CA ASN A 59 -6.10 14.75 8.01
C ASN A 59 -7.24 14.44 8.99
N SER A 60 -7.41 13.16 9.37
CA SER A 60 -8.38 12.80 10.41
C SER A 60 -7.98 13.28 11.80
N LEU A 61 -6.69 13.23 12.15
CA LEU A 61 -6.21 13.69 13.46
C LEU A 61 -6.26 15.21 13.61
N ASN A 62 -6.08 15.97 12.52
CA ASN A 62 -6.20 17.44 12.52
C ASN A 62 -7.66 17.93 12.55
N LEU A 63 -8.65 17.04 12.47
CA LEU A 63 -10.07 17.38 12.52
C LEU A 63 -10.67 17.32 13.93
N PHE A 64 -9.85 17.05 14.95
CA PHE A 64 -10.23 16.98 16.36
C PHE A 64 -9.43 17.99 17.19
#